data_AF-A0A0C1I4N5-F1
#
_entry.id   AF-A0A0C1I4N5-F1
#
_cell.length_a   1.000
_cell.length_b   1.000
_cell.length_c   1.000
_cell.angle_alpha   90.00
_cell.angle_beta   90.00
_cell.angle_gamma   90.00
#
_symmetry.space_group_name_H-M   'P 1'
#
loop_
_entity.id
_entity.type
_entity.pdbx_description
1 polymer ?
#
loop_
_entity_poly.entity_id
_entity_poly.type
_entity_poly.pdbx_seq_one_letter_code
_entity_poly.pdbx_strand_id
1 'polypeptide(L)'
;MFQIVLLLTFSTWQCKGQSKIAADSNFISFQGKLKEFKTDSCLINIMRAIVDADVTHLNYPPKLFYYELEFEGKEGTKEIYINPSRWLKSSTVDYKGIIRIGDMSFLCKGDFMNDPLFRETDRYVEVSLQRPKPYRYDSVDVKIEMFARNPSLMGKYTFCKGGPIDLYILVGKKLEGFETIK
;
A
#
# COMPACT_ATOMS: atom_id res chain seq x y z
N MET A 1 -18.79 -6.62 57.66
CA MET A 1 -19.26 -6.26 56.30
C MET A 1 -18.06 -5.68 55.56
N PHE A 2 -17.31 -6.52 54.84
CA PHE A 2 -16.08 -6.11 54.14
C PHE A 2 -16.42 -5.71 52.70
N GLN A 3 -16.19 -4.44 52.36
CA GLN A 3 -16.23 -3.96 50.98
C GLN A 3 -14.89 -4.28 50.30
N ILE A 4 -14.93 -5.13 49.28
CA ILE A 4 -13.81 -5.36 48.37
C ILE A 4 -13.93 -4.35 47.23
N VAL A 5 -12.99 -3.42 47.15
CA VAL A 5 -12.85 -2.47 46.04
C VAL A 5 -12.06 -3.16 44.93
N LEU A 6 -12.73 -3.43 43.81
CA LEU A 6 -12.12 -4.01 42.61
C LEU A 6 -11.49 -2.88 41.78
N LEU A 7 -10.16 -2.76 41.83
CA LEU A 7 -9.40 -1.83 40.99
C LEU A 7 -9.19 -2.45 39.60
N LEU A 8 -9.96 -1.99 38.62
CA LEU A 8 -9.74 -2.28 37.20
C LEU A 8 -8.56 -1.43 36.69
N THR A 9 -7.38 -2.05 36.59
CA THR A 9 -6.23 -1.44 35.91
C THR A 9 -6.36 -1.64 34.41
N PHE A 10 -6.79 -0.58 33.71
CA PHE A 10 -6.70 -0.52 32.26
C PHE A 10 -5.22 -0.40 31.86
N SER A 11 -4.63 -1.52 31.43
CA SER A 11 -3.32 -1.50 30.77
C SER A 11 -3.47 -0.90 29.37
N THR A 12 -3.26 0.41 29.25
CA THR A 12 -3.11 1.05 27.95
C THR A 12 -1.78 0.60 27.34
N TRP A 13 -1.85 -0.42 26.48
CA TRP A 13 -0.75 -0.76 25.57
C TRP A 13 -0.59 0.38 24.56
N GLN A 14 0.17 1.40 24.93
CA GLN A 14 0.72 2.36 23.98
C GLN A 14 1.76 1.63 23.12
N CYS A 15 1.39 1.27 21.90
CA CYS A 15 2.34 0.88 20.87
C CYS A 15 3.31 2.06 20.63
N LYS A 16 4.49 2.02 21.24
CA LYS A 16 5.61 2.92 20.93
C LYS A 16 6.22 2.50 19.59
N GLY A 17 5.62 2.95 18.50
CA GLY A 17 6.35 3.09 17.23
C GLY A 17 7.34 4.25 17.38
N GLN A 18 8.60 3.96 17.68
CA GLN A 18 9.66 4.97 17.70
C GLN A 18 10.00 5.38 16.26
N SER A 19 9.39 6.46 15.78
CA SER A 19 9.89 7.22 14.65
C SER A 19 11.11 8.03 15.11
N LYS A 20 12.32 7.50 14.88
CA LYS A 20 13.54 8.33 14.96
C LYS A 20 13.56 9.27 13.77
N ILE A 21 13.06 10.49 13.97
CA ILE A 21 13.19 11.58 13.01
C ILE A 21 14.65 12.06 13.09
N ALA A 22 15.52 11.54 12.24
CA ALA A 22 16.79 12.19 11.94
C ALA A 22 16.46 13.46 11.15
N ALA A 23 16.76 14.62 11.72
CA ALA A 23 16.45 15.93 11.14
C ALA A 23 17.42 16.29 10.00
N ASP A 24 17.33 15.58 8.87
CA ASP A 24 17.75 16.18 7.61
C ASP A 24 16.62 17.13 7.15
N SER A 25 16.90 18.43 7.18
CA SER A 25 15.90 19.47 6.91
C SER A 25 15.23 19.35 5.52
N ASN A 26 15.87 18.66 4.59
CA ASN A 26 15.39 18.52 3.21
C ASN A 26 14.50 17.31 2.98
N PHE A 27 14.30 16.44 3.98
CA PHE A 27 13.50 15.22 3.81
C PHE A 27 12.47 15.03 4.94
N ILE A 28 11.43 14.27 4.63
CA ILE A 28 10.60 13.57 5.61
C ILE A 28 10.98 12.11 5.50
N SER A 29 11.51 11.55 6.57
CA SER A 29 11.96 10.16 6.60
C SER A 29 11.05 9.35 7.51
N PHE A 30 10.67 8.15 7.05
CA PHE A 30 10.08 7.12 7.89
C PHE A 30 11.07 5.97 7.98
N GLN A 31 11.40 5.56 9.20
CA GLN A 31 12.13 4.33 9.46
C GLN A 31 11.40 3.59 10.56
N GLY A 32 10.90 2.39 10.25
CA GLY A 32 10.05 1.66 11.17
C GLY A 32 9.71 0.27 10.69
N LYS A 33 8.75 -0.33 11.37
CA LYS A 33 8.22 -1.66 11.05
C LYS A 33 6.77 -1.53 10.62
N LEU A 34 6.44 -2.10 9.47
CA LEU A 34 5.05 -2.24 8.99
C LEU A 34 4.56 -3.66 9.23
N LYS A 35 3.31 -3.79 9.67
CA LYS A 35 2.63 -5.08 9.80
C LYS A 35 2.44 -5.70 8.42
N GLU A 36 2.78 -6.97 8.26
CA GLU A 36 2.57 -7.69 7.00
C GLU A 36 1.13 -8.19 6.92
N PHE A 37 0.50 -7.99 5.76
CA PHE A 37 -0.85 -8.41 5.43
C PHE A 37 -0.83 -9.44 4.30
N LYS A 38 -1.86 -10.28 4.30
CA LYS A 38 -2.27 -11.10 3.16
C LYS A 38 -3.60 -10.60 2.64
N THR A 39 -3.86 -10.83 1.36
CA THR A 39 -5.14 -10.49 0.74
C THR A 39 -5.93 -11.75 0.39
N ASP A 40 -7.13 -11.56 -0.15
CA ASP A 40 -7.86 -12.67 -0.77
C ASP A 40 -7.15 -13.17 -2.05
N SER A 41 -7.59 -14.32 -2.55
CA SER A 41 -7.00 -14.94 -3.75
C SER A 41 -7.19 -14.14 -5.03
N CYS A 42 -8.07 -13.15 -5.03
CA CYS A 42 -8.40 -12.38 -6.22
C CYS A 42 -7.50 -11.15 -6.32
N LEU A 43 -7.39 -10.38 -5.24
CA LEU A 43 -6.48 -9.25 -5.16
C LEU A 43 -5.01 -9.69 -5.27
N ILE A 44 -4.66 -10.86 -4.72
CA ILE A 44 -3.30 -11.41 -4.88
C ILE A 44 -2.97 -11.72 -6.36
N ASN A 45 -3.94 -12.16 -7.16
CA ASN A 45 -3.71 -12.47 -8.58
C ASN A 45 -3.49 -11.21 -9.40
N ILE A 46 -4.22 -10.13 -9.09
CA ILE A 46 -3.97 -8.81 -9.68
C ILE A 46 -2.57 -8.32 -9.33
N MET A 47 -2.17 -8.39 -8.05
CA MET A 47 -0.84 -7.96 -7.62
C MET A 47 0.28 -8.79 -8.27
N ARG A 48 0.08 -10.10 -8.45
CA ARG A 48 1.02 -10.95 -9.20
C ARG A 48 1.12 -10.51 -10.66
N ALA A 49 -0.01 -10.28 -11.33
CA ALA A 49 0.00 -9.81 -12.72
C ALA A 49 0.73 -8.47 -12.88
N ILE A 50 0.63 -7.57 -11.89
CA ILE A 50 1.43 -6.33 -11.85
C ILE A 50 2.93 -6.64 -11.77
N VAL A 51 3.33 -7.50 -10.83
CA VAL A 51 4.75 -7.87 -10.65
C VAL A 51 5.31 -8.58 -11.89
N ASP A 52 4.53 -9.46 -12.50
CA ASP A 52 4.93 -10.16 -13.72
C ASP A 52 5.09 -9.19 -14.90
N ALA A 53 4.17 -8.22 -15.05
CA ALA A 53 4.26 -7.17 -16.06
C ALA A 53 5.47 -6.25 -15.83
N ASP A 54 5.84 -6.02 -14.57
CA ASP A 54 6.98 -5.21 -14.18
C ASP A 54 8.31 -5.85 -14.56
N VAL A 55 8.52 -7.10 -14.14
CA VAL A 55 9.71 -7.90 -14.46
C VAL A 55 9.95 -7.98 -15.97
N THR A 56 8.87 -8.04 -16.75
CA THR A 56 8.95 -8.23 -18.21
C THR A 56 9.06 -6.93 -19.00
N HIS A 57 8.56 -5.80 -18.49
CA HIS A 57 8.41 -4.58 -19.30
C HIS A 57 8.72 -3.25 -18.62
N LEU A 58 8.32 -3.08 -17.35
CA LEU A 58 8.39 -1.78 -16.69
C LEU A 58 9.74 -1.56 -16.02
N ASN A 59 10.39 -2.65 -15.62
CA ASN A 59 11.73 -2.69 -15.04
C ASN A 59 11.86 -1.74 -13.83
N TYR A 60 10.94 -1.81 -12.89
CA TYR A 60 11.01 -1.18 -11.57
C TYR A 60 11.76 -2.11 -10.60
N PRO A 61 13.06 -1.89 -10.33
CA PRO A 61 13.80 -2.84 -9.53
C PRO A 61 13.32 -2.76 -8.07
N PRO A 62 13.08 -3.89 -7.38
CA PRO A 62 12.54 -3.90 -6.01
C PRO A 62 13.37 -3.10 -5.00
N LYS A 63 14.67 -2.93 -5.26
CA LYS A 63 15.58 -2.14 -4.42
C LYS A 63 15.36 -0.63 -4.52
N LEU A 64 14.74 -0.17 -5.61
CA LEU A 64 14.52 1.24 -5.92
C LEU A 64 13.04 1.61 -5.84
N PHE A 65 12.16 0.65 -6.13
CA PHE A 65 10.73 0.86 -6.21
C PHE A 65 9.92 -0.07 -5.32
N TYR A 66 8.71 0.38 -5.02
CA TYR A 66 7.62 -0.38 -4.43
C TYR A 66 6.31 0.06 -5.10
N TYR A 67 5.21 -0.63 -4.80
CA TYR A 67 3.88 -0.23 -5.21
C TYR A 67 3.16 0.44 -4.03
N GLU A 68 2.66 1.64 -4.22
CA GLU A 68 1.68 2.25 -3.33
C GLU A 68 0.36 1.52 -3.54
N LEU A 69 -0.30 1.14 -2.45
CA LEU A 69 -1.67 0.62 -2.46
C LEU A 69 -2.52 1.49 -1.54
N GLU A 70 -3.41 2.26 -2.14
CA GLU A 70 -4.44 3.01 -1.43
C GLU A 70 -5.74 2.23 -1.48
N PHE A 71 -6.35 2.04 -0.32
CA PHE A 71 -7.67 1.45 -0.20
C PHE A 71 -8.62 2.48 0.42
N GLU A 72 -9.79 2.65 -0.20
CA GLU A 72 -10.89 3.44 0.33
C GLU A 72 -12.17 2.60 0.38
N GLY A 73 -12.68 2.34 1.57
CA GLY A 73 -13.98 1.74 1.83
C GLY A 73 -15.05 2.82 2.03
N LYS A 74 -15.91 3.03 1.03
CA LYS A 74 -17.11 3.87 1.13
C LYS A 74 -18.35 2.99 1.27
N GLU A 75 -19.45 3.55 1.75
CA GLU A 75 -20.71 2.82 1.89
C GLU A 75 -21.13 2.19 0.54
N GLY A 76 -20.99 0.86 0.44
CA GLY A 76 -21.35 0.08 -0.74
C GLY A 76 -20.31 0.00 -1.87
N THR A 77 -19.16 0.68 -1.76
CA THR A 77 -18.10 0.65 -2.78
C THR A 77 -16.72 0.59 -2.15
N LYS A 78 -15.83 -0.20 -2.75
CA LYS A 78 -14.42 -0.29 -2.35
C LYS A 78 -13.58 0.20 -3.51
N GLU A 79 -12.61 1.05 -3.25
CA GLU A 79 -11.69 1.54 -4.27
C GLU A 79 -10.27 1.12 -3.92
N ILE A 80 -9.51 0.65 -4.92
CA ILE A 80 -8.09 0.35 -4.78
C ILE A 80 -7.32 1.09 -5.85
N TYR A 81 -6.35 1.90 -5.43
CA TYR A 81 -5.39 2.56 -6.31
C TYR A 81 -4.03 1.91 -6.13
N ILE A 82 -3.39 1.53 -7.24
CA ILE A 82 -2.04 0.97 -7.24
C ILE A 82 -1.17 1.73 -8.22
N ASN A 83 -0.07 2.30 -7.73
CA ASN A 83 0.91 3.02 -8.53
C ASN A 83 2.34 2.70 -8.09
N PRO A 84 3.32 2.67 -9.00
CA PRO A 84 4.72 2.52 -8.62
C PRO A 84 5.19 3.78 -7.88
N SER A 85 6.11 3.59 -6.95
CA SER A 85 6.73 4.66 -6.17
C SER A 85 8.15 4.28 -5.77
N ARG A 86 8.90 5.25 -5.24
CA ARG A 86 10.35 5.12 -5.01
C ARG A 86 10.68 5.20 -3.53
N TRP A 87 11.45 4.24 -3.01
CA TRP A 87 11.81 4.19 -1.59
C TRP A 87 12.45 5.50 -1.09
N LEU A 88 13.31 6.12 -1.91
CA LEU A 88 14.04 7.35 -1.54
C LEU A 88 13.39 8.63 -2.09
N LYS A 89 12.21 8.52 -2.71
CA LYS A 89 11.47 9.66 -3.27
C LYS A 89 9.96 9.40 -3.27
N SER A 90 9.45 8.95 -2.13
CA SER A 90 8.02 8.66 -1.94
C SER A 90 7.17 9.94 -1.97
N SER A 91 5.96 9.84 -2.51
CA SER A 91 4.95 10.91 -2.48
C SER A 91 4.45 11.18 -1.05
N THR A 92 4.41 10.13 -0.25
CA THR A 92 4.00 10.11 1.15
C THR A 92 4.79 9.07 1.95
N VAL A 93 4.67 9.10 3.28
CA VAL A 93 5.34 8.16 4.20
C VAL A 93 4.36 7.54 5.22
N ASP A 94 3.06 7.76 5.06
CA ASP A 94 1.99 7.42 6.01
C ASP A 94 1.39 6.01 5.79
N TYR A 95 2.24 5.04 5.45
CA TYR A 95 1.82 3.66 5.25
C TYR A 95 1.58 2.95 6.58
N LYS A 96 0.57 2.09 6.62
CA LYS A 96 0.14 1.34 7.82
C LYS A 96 0.42 -0.16 7.72
N GLY A 97 0.66 -0.67 6.52
CA GLY A 97 0.89 -2.09 6.27
C GLY A 97 1.69 -2.36 5.01
N ILE A 98 2.06 -3.62 4.83
CA ILE A 98 2.82 -4.09 3.67
C ILE A 98 2.29 -5.45 3.21
N ILE A 99 2.20 -5.66 1.91
CA ILE A 99 1.96 -6.96 1.29
C ILE A 99 3.17 -7.29 0.40
N ARG A 100 3.71 -8.50 0.49
CA ARG A 100 4.86 -8.94 -0.32
C ARG A 100 4.44 -9.92 -1.40
N ILE A 101 4.86 -9.66 -2.63
CA ILE A 101 4.63 -10.50 -3.81
C ILE A 101 5.98 -10.75 -4.48
N GLY A 102 6.56 -11.92 -4.22
CA GLY A 102 7.95 -12.18 -4.57
C GLY A 102 8.87 -11.15 -3.88
N ASP A 103 9.71 -10.49 -4.67
CA ASP A 103 10.62 -9.45 -4.17
C ASP A 103 9.98 -8.05 -4.12
N MET A 104 8.81 -7.87 -4.75
CA MET A 104 8.11 -6.57 -4.75
C MET A 104 7.27 -6.38 -3.48
N SER A 105 7.21 -5.11 -3.05
CA SER A 105 6.45 -4.67 -1.88
C SER A 105 5.30 -3.78 -2.29
N PHE A 106 4.13 -4.00 -1.71
CA PHE A 106 2.94 -3.16 -1.81
C PHE A 106 2.72 -2.48 -0.46
N LEU A 107 3.01 -1.19 -0.34
CA LEU A 107 2.81 -0.44 0.89
C LEU A 107 1.38 0.10 0.95
N CYS A 108 0.66 -0.27 2.00
CA CYS A 108 -0.77 -0.05 2.14
C CYS A 108 -1.05 1.22 2.96
N LYS A 109 -1.93 2.09 2.44
CA LYS A 109 -2.50 3.25 3.13
C LYS A 109 -4.03 3.28 2.97
N GLY A 110 -4.68 4.21 3.68
CA GLY A 110 -6.15 4.30 3.72
C GLY A 110 -6.79 3.49 4.85
N ASP A 111 -7.97 2.93 4.61
CA ASP A 111 -8.88 2.32 5.61
C ASP A 111 -8.97 0.77 5.50
N PHE A 112 -7.91 0.13 5.02
CA PHE A 112 -7.87 -1.32 4.80
C PHE A 112 -7.78 -2.18 6.07
N MET A 113 -7.36 -1.63 7.21
CA MET A 113 -6.98 -2.39 8.41
C MET A 113 -8.09 -3.31 8.95
N ASN A 114 -9.35 -2.89 8.80
CA ASN A 114 -10.51 -3.63 9.28
C ASN A 114 -11.30 -4.28 8.14
N ASP A 115 -10.84 -4.16 6.89
CA ASP A 115 -11.58 -4.69 5.75
C ASP A 115 -11.26 -6.18 5.55
N PRO A 116 -12.26 -7.06 5.36
CA PRO A 116 -12.07 -8.51 5.24
C PRO A 116 -11.24 -8.93 4.03
N LEU A 117 -10.99 -8.05 3.05
CA LEU A 117 -10.06 -8.29 1.95
C LEU A 117 -8.62 -8.39 2.44
N PHE A 118 -8.30 -7.80 3.60
CA PHE A 118 -6.96 -7.74 4.18
C PHE A 118 -6.94 -8.53 5.48
N ARG A 119 -5.96 -9.43 5.60
CA ARG A 119 -5.77 -10.29 6.76
C ARG A 119 -4.39 -10.04 7.33
N GLU A 120 -4.35 -9.58 8.57
CA GLU A 120 -3.10 -9.42 9.31
C GLU A 120 -2.34 -10.76 9.42
N THR A 121 -1.02 -10.64 9.48
CA THR A 121 -0.12 -11.74 9.82
C THR A 121 0.67 -11.39 11.08
N ASP A 122 1.33 -12.36 11.71
CA ASP A 122 2.18 -12.09 12.88
C ASP A 122 3.53 -11.45 12.53
N ARG A 123 3.79 -11.18 11.24
CA ARG A 123 5.06 -10.68 10.74
C ARG A 123 5.07 -9.17 10.63
N TYR A 124 6.27 -8.61 10.82
CA TYR A 124 6.56 -7.20 10.61
C TYR A 124 7.77 -7.07 9.68
N VAL A 125 7.74 -6.07 8.81
CA VAL A 125 8.81 -5.81 7.83
C VAL A 125 9.41 -4.44 8.12
N GLU A 126 10.74 -4.37 8.15
CA GLU A 126 11.47 -3.11 8.28
C GLU A 126 11.40 -2.33 6.97
N VAL A 127 11.06 -1.05 7.08
CA VAL A 127 10.88 -0.15 5.96
C VAL A 127 11.59 1.16 6.25
N SER A 128 12.26 1.69 5.22
CA SER A 128 12.83 3.03 5.20
C SER A 128 12.34 3.78 3.98
N LEU A 129 11.70 4.92 4.20
CA LEU A 129 11.15 5.79 3.16
C LEU A 129 11.70 7.20 3.32
N GLN A 130 11.88 7.89 2.19
CA GLN A 130 12.22 9.30 2.17
C GLN A 130 11.33 10.06 1.19
N ARG A 131 10.84 11.22 1.63
CA ARG A 131 10.11 12.19 0.82
C ARG A 131 10.86 13.52 0.82
N PRO A 132 11.27 14.06 -0.34
CA PRO A 132 11.91 15.37 -0.43
C PRO A 132 11.01 16.54 -0.02
N LYS A 133 11.61 17.61 0.50
CA LYS A 133 11.03 18.92 0.79
C LYS A 133 11.82 20.01 0.05
N PRO A 134 11.24 20.70 -0.94
CA PRO A 134 9.96 20.42 -1.60
C PRO A 134 10.04 19.16 -2.48
N TYR A 135 8.90 18.57 -2.80
CA TYR A 135 8.85 17.50 -3.80
C TYR A 135 9.12 18.11 -5.19
N ARG A 136 10.24 17.72 -5.82
CA ARG A 136 10.60 18.18 -7.16
C ARG A 136 10.42 17.05 -8.16
N TYR A 137 9.51 17.22 -9.10
CA TYR A 137 9.26 16.26 -10.17
C TYR A 137 10.50 16.05 -11.04
N ASP A 138 10.83 14.79 -11.32
CA ASP A 138 11.82 14.40 -12.32
C ASP A 138 11.16 13.61 -13.46
N SER A 139 11.98 13.18 -14.43
CA SER A 139 11.49 12.44 -15.60
C SER A 139 10.86 11.09 -15.25
N VAL A 140 11.19 10.50 -14.09
CA VAL A 140 10.55 9.26 -13.63
C VAL A 140 9.16 9.59 -13.09
N ASP A 141 9.02 10.65 -12.29
CA ASP A 141 7.72 11.09 -11.78
C ASP A 141 6.75 11.42 -12.91
N VAL A 142 7.22 12.14 -13.93
CA VAL A 142 6.41 12.46 -15.12
C VAL A 142 5.93 11.19 -15.82
N LYS A 143 6.79 10.18 -15.96
CA LYS A 143 6.40 8.89 -16.56
C LYS A 143 5.34 8.18 -15.72
N ILE A 144 5.50 8.16 -14.39
CA ILE A 144 4.53 7.54 -13.48
C ILE A 144 3.17 8.26 -13.57
N GLU A 145 3.17 9.60 -13.58
CA GLU A 145 1.95 10.39 -13.73
C GLU A 145 1.27 10.21 -15.09
N MET A 146 2.04 9.96 -16.16
CA MET A 146 1.45 9.66 -17.47
C MET A 146 0.56 8.41 -17.43
N PHE A 147 0.78 7.48 -16.50
CA PHE A 147 -0.08 6.31 -16.35
C PHE A 147 -1.43 6.65 -15.72
N ALA A 148 -1.57 7.77 -15.00
CA ALA A 148 -2.88 8.24 -14.55
C ALA A 148 -3.80 8.59 -15.74
N ARG A 149 -3.21 9.02 -16.87
CA ARG A 149 -3.96 9.30 -18.11
C ARG A 149 -4.27 8.03 -18.91
N ASN A 150 -3.46 6.99 -18.77
CA ASN A 150 -3.59 5.71 -19.45
C ASN A 150 -3.44 4.56 -18.45
N PRO A 151 -4.45 4.35 -17.59
CA PRO A 151 -4.38 3.33 -16.55
C PRO A 151 -4.23 1.94 -17.18
N SER A 152 -3.42 1.11 -16.54
CA SER A 152 -3.20 -0.31 -16.87
C SER A 152 -4.46 -1.15 -16.66
N LEU A 153 -5.25 -0.78 -15.67
CA LEU A 153 -6.58 -1.29 -15.43
C LEU A 153 -7.40 -0.17 -14.77
N MET A 154 -8.58 0.09 -15.30
CA MET A 154 -9.56 0.99 -14.69
C MET A 154 -10.94 0.40 -14.86
N GLY A 155 -11.54 -0.11 -13.79
CA GLY A 155 -12.88 -0.68 -13.87
C GLY A 155 -13.28 -1.47 -12.64
N LYS A 156 -14.49 -2.05 -12.71
CA LYS A 156 -15.04 -2.83 -11.60
C LYS A 156 -14.52 -4.26 -11.62
N TYR A 157 -14.14 -4.74 -10.45
CA TYR A 157 -13.69 -6.10 -10.22
C TYR A 157 -14.61 -6.79 -9.21
N THR A 158 -15.31 -7.83 -9.65
CA THR A 158 -16.45 -8.43 -8.93
C THR A 158 -16.16 -9.81 -8.32
N PHE A 159 -14.95 -10.35 -8.49
CA PHE A 159 -14.62 -11.72 -8.06
C PHE A 159 -14.08 -11.86 -6.63
N CYS A 160 -13.91 -10.77 -5.88
CA CYS A 160 -13.44 -10.82 -4.50
C CYS A 160 -14.58 -11.20 -3.54
N LYS A 161 -14.29 -11.82 -2.38
CA LYS A 161 -15.31 -12.04 -1.35
C LYS A 161 -15.83 -10.68 -0.86
N GLY A 162 -17.01 -10.27 -1.32
CA GLY A 162 -17.61 -8.99 -0.95
C GLY A 162 -18.31 -8.30 -2.13
N GLY A 163 -18.54 -6.99 -1.98
CA GLY A 163 -19.06 -6.14 -3.04
C GLY A 163 -18.03 -5.83 -4.15
N PRO A 164 -18.46 -5.16 -5.22
CA PRO A 164 -17.56 -4.75 -6.30
C PRO A 164 -16.43 -3.85 -5.78
N ILE A 165 -15.24 -4.03 -6.33
CA ILE A 165 -14.08 -3.18 -6.07
C ILE A 165 -13.76 -2.40 -7.34
N ASP A 166 -13.72 -1.08 -7.26
CA ASP A 166 -13.21 -0.22 -8.32
C ASP A 166 -11.68 -0.22 -8.25
N LEU A 167 -11.05 -0.71 -9.31
CA LEU A 167 -9.59 -0.83 -9.40
C LEU A 167 -9.02 0.24 -10.33
N TYR A 168 -7.98 0.92 -9.84
CA TYR A 168 -7.21 1.91 -10.59
C TYR A 168 -5.72 1.55 -10.52
N ILE A 169 -5.25 0.83 -11.54
CA ILE A 169 -3.86 0.35 -11.59
C ILE A 169 -3.09 1.20 -12.60
N LEU A 170 -2.09 1.93 -12.12
CA LEU A 170 -1.36 2.96 -12.86
C LEU A 170 0.09 2.53 -13.10
N VAL A 171 0.29 1.36 -13.70
CA VAL A 171 1.64 0.76 -13.91
C VAL A 171 2.15 0.88 -15.34
N GLY A 172 1.40 1.52 -16.24
CA GLY A 172 1.85 1.83 -17.61
C GLY A 172 1.71 0.74 -18.67
N LYS A 173 1.19 -0.44 -18.33
CA LYS A 173 0.87 -1.49 -19.32
C LYS A 173 -0.44 -2.17 -18.98
N LYS A 174 -1.29 -2.41 -19.98
CA LYS A 174 -2.51 -3.20 -19.81
C LYS A 174 -2.21 -4.55 -19.18
N LEU A 175 -2.92 -4.91 -18.11
CA LEU A 175 -2.83 -6.22 -17.51
C LEU A 175 -3.66 -7.22 -18.33
N GLU A 176 -3.02 -8.26 -18.85
CA GLU A 176 -3.69 -9.31 -19.62
C GLU A 176 -4.58 -10.17 -18.71
N GLY A 177 -5.73 -10.60 -19.22
CA GLY A 177 -6.69 -11.40 -18.44
C GLY A 177 -7.63 -10.60 -17.53
N PHE A 178 -7.52 -9.26 -17.51
CA PHE A 178 -8.42 -8.39 -16.77
C PHE A 178 -9.23 -7.53 -17.74
N GLU A 179 -10.55 -7.69 -17.71
CA GLU A 179 -11.48 -6.84 -18.45
C GLU A 179 -12.05 -5.76 -17.53
N THR A 180 -12.10 -4.54 -18.04
CA THR A 180 -12.76 -3.42 -17.40
C THR A 180 -14.27 -3.59 -17.60
N ILE A 181 -15.02 -3.90 -16.55
CA ILE A 181 -16.48 -3.80 -16.60
C ILE A 181 -16.80 -2.30 -16.62
N LYS A 182 -17.31 -1.81 -17.75
CA LYS A 182 -17.81 -0.43 -17.91
C LYS A 182 -19.14 -0.26 -17.19
#